data_AF-A0A2S6H3P2-F1
#
_entry.id   AF-A0A2S6H3P2-F1
#
_cell.length_a   1.000
_cell.length_b   1.000
_cell.length_c   1.000
_cell.angle_alpha   90.00
_cell.angle_beta   90.00
_cell.angle_gamma   90.00
#
_symmetry.space_group_name_H-M   'P 1'
#
loop_
_entity.id
_entity.type
_entity.pdbx_description
1 polymer ?
#
loop_
_entity_poly.entity_id
_entity_poly.type
_entity_poly.pdbx_seq_one_letter_code
_entity_poly.pdbx_strand_id
1 'polypeptide(L)'
;MLSKKIYGSEGADTLTGPGDNSALYGLGGDDIITATAGGNIIYGGDGNDTVTFGSYTSNTIEGGAGNDLIQSSNVLSSNSSYANTFTGGTGNDRMVSGGSADTYLFNRGDGQDSINDNSYVSSGVAGLDKLVFGAGITANDINAGRNGNNLLLKLTDRLNPANTDQITIENWWSADTYRIENFQFADGTSLTKTQLTQMVGTTGGDNLIGTDYADTLAGLDGNDVLNGNAGNDILQGGNGNDILNDTAGTNLLDGGMGVDTLTGVAGNELFAGGAGNDIINTGDGADVVVFNRNDGQDILNGGIGTDNTLSLGGGIQYSDLALSKSGNDLILEVGNSDQITLSDWYNTTANHKSVLNLQVIADVMAGFDPASSDPLLNKSIQNYDFTAIVNAFDQANGGSANFMHWSATDSLLTAHLSAGDSEALGGDLANQYGKNGNFSGFSQTAAQDVLSSPAFGANPQLLHDLAGLSEGIARLS
;
A
#
# COMPACT_ATOMS: atom_id res chain seq x y z
N MET A 1 -5.96 -17.71 -42.69
CA MET A 1 -5.91 -16.58 -43.64
C MET A 1 -7.23 -15.84 -43.51
N LEU A 2 -7.18 -14.51 -43.35
CA LEU A 2 -8.39 -13.67 -43.32
C LEU A 2 -9.04 -13.70 -44.70
N SER A 3 -10.34 -13.93 -44.76
CA SER A 3 -11.11 -14.00 -46.01
C SER A 3 -11.52 -12.63 -46.50
N LYS A 4 -11.78 -11.66 -45.60
CA LYS A 4 -12.31 -10.34 -45.93
C LYS A 4 -11.82 -9.24 -44.99
N LYS A 5 -11.85 -8.00 -45.48
CA LYS A 5 -11.67 -6.77 -44.71
C LYS A 5 -12.90 -5.88 -44.86
N ILE A 6 -13.41 -5.34 -43.78
CA ILE A 6 -14.57 -4.44 -43.72
C ILE A 6 -14.11 -3.15 -43.04
N TYR A 7 -14.40 -2.02 -43.66
CA TYR A 7 -14.04 -0.69 -43.15
C TYR A 7 -15.31 0.12 -42.95
N GLY A 8 -15.42 0.77 -41.80
CA GLY A 8 -16.34 1.87 -41.54
C GLY A 8 -15.81 3.19 -42.12
N SER A 9 -16.15 4.27 -41.46
CA SER A 9 -15.91 5.65 -41.81
C SER A 9 -15.46 6.42 -40.56
N GLU A 10 -15.22 7.72 -40.68
CA GLU A 10 -14.84 8.57 -39.54
C GLU A 10 -16.05 9.00 -38.67
N GLY A 11 -17.20 8.35 -38.83
CA GLY A 11 -18.37 8.60 -38.00
C GLY A 11 -19.11 7.29 -37.71
N ALA A 12 -20.00 7.34 -36.72
CA ALA A 12 -20.69 6.16 -36.19
C ALA A 12 -21.26 5.21 -37.26
N ASP A 13 -20.78 3.96 -37.23
CA ASP A 13 -21.09 2.89 -38.14
C ASP A 13 -21.69 1.67 -37.43
N THR A 14 -22.29 0.79 -38.24
CA THR A 14 -22.70 -0.54 -37.79
C THR A 14 -22.10 -1.58 -38.72
N LEU A 15 -21.13 -2.34 -38.21
CA LEU A 15 -20.39 -3.33 -38.96
C LEU A 15 -20.81 -4.74 -38.54
N THR A 16 -21.04 -5.61 -39.52
CA THR A 16 -21.39 -7.02 -39.27
C THR A 16 -20.44 -7.96 -40.01
N GLY A 17 -19.84 -8.88 -39.28
CA GLY A 17 -18.95 -9.91 -39.79
C GLY A 17 -19.69 -10.87 -40.73
N PRO A 18 -19.06 -11.32 -41.82
CA PRO A 18 -19.69 -12.13 -42.86
C PRO A 18 -19.87 -13.61 -42.47
N GLY A 19 -19.53 -13.99 -41.24
CA GLY A 19 -19.56 -15.38 -40.75
C GLY A 19 -18.29 -16.19 -41.06
N ASP A 20 -17.23 -15.55 -41.53
CA ASP A 20 -15.90 -16.12 -41.83
C ASP A 20 -14.79 -15.24 -41.20
N ASN A 21 -13.55 -15.73 -41.14
CA ASN A 21 -12.43 -15.02 -40.53
C ASN A 21 -12.19 -13.65 -41.20
N SER A 22 -12.52 -12.56 -40.51
CA SER A 22 -12.52 -11.21 -41.09
C SER A 22 -11.71 -10.22 -40.28
N ALA A 23 -11.24 -9.17 -40.95
CA ALA A 23 -10.78 -7.96 -40.29
C ALA A 23 -11.85 -6.88 -40.39
N LEU A 24 -12.24 -6.27 -39.27
CA LEU A 24 -13.21 -5.19 -39.19
C LEU A 24 -12.52 -3.96 -38.58
N TYR A 25 -12.73 -2.80 -39.19
CA TYR A 25 -12.15 -1.52 -38.79
C TYR A 25 -13.28 -0.50 -38.68
N GLY A 26 -13.59 -0.04 -37.47
CA GLY A 26 -14.56 1.04 -37.23
C GLY A 26 -14.05 2.38 -37.76
N LEU A 27 -12.82 2.72 -37.37
CA LEU A 27 -12.06 3.95 -37.67
C LEU A 27 -12.36 5.08 -36.69
N GLY A 28 -13.44 5.86 -36.89
CA GLY A 28 -13.75 6.99 -36.03
C GLY A 28 -15.26 7.11 -35.77
N GLY A 29 -15.62 7.68 -34.63
CA GLY A 29 -17.01 7.74 -34.16
C GLY A 29 -17.40 6.52 -33.33
N ASP A 30 -18.57 6.60 -32.67
CA ASP A 30 -19.05 5.52 -31.81
C ASP A 30 -19.67 4.38 -32.64
N ASP A 31 -18.96 3.27 -32.79
CA ASP A 31 -19.29 2.18 -33.69
C ASP A 31 -19.92 0.97 -33.00
N ILE A 32 -20.79 0.24 -33.73
CA ILE A 32 -21.32 -1.05 -33.30
C ILE A 32 -20.79 -2.14 -34.23
N ILE A 33 -19.91 -2.99 -33.70
CA ILE A 33 -19.24 -4.04 -34.47
C ILE A 33 -19.69 -5.42 -33.96
N THR A 34 -20.30 -6.23 -34.82
CA THR A 34 -20.75 -7.59 -34.48
C THR A 34 -20.06 -8.64 -35.35
N ALA A 35 -19.24 -9.50 -34.76
CA ALA A 35 -18.53 -10.59 -35.47
C ALA A 35 -18.56 -11.89 -34.65
N THR A 36 -19.63 -12.66 -34.77
CA THR A 36 -19.91 -13.81 -33.90
C THR A 36 -19.44 -15.16 -34.42
N ALA A 37 -18.80 -15.20 -35.60
CA ALA A 37 -18.29 -16.42 -36.22
C ALA A 37 -16.99 -16.15 -36.98
N GLY A 38 -16.19 -17.19 -37.18
CA GLY A 38 -14.82 -17.06 -37.68
C GLY A 38 -13.87 -16.46 -36.63
N GLY A 39 -12.57 -16.68 -36.79
CA GLY A 39 -11.56 -15.97 -35.98
C GLY A 39 -11.28 -14.60 -36.58
N ASN A 40 -11.65 -13.54 -35.86
CA ASN A 40 -11.66 -12.17 -36.39
C ASN A 40 -10.54 -11.30 -35.79
N ILE A 41 -10.16 -10.27 -36.54
CA ILE A 41 -9.38 -9.15 -36.03
C ILE A 41 -10.29 -7.92 -36.08
N ILE A 42 -10.49 -7.26 -34.95
CA ILE A 42 -11.45 -6.16 -34.83
C ILE A 42 -10.73 -4.96 -34.23
N TYR A 43 -10.89 -3.81 -34.87
CA TYR A 43 -10.44 -2.51 -34.38
C TYR A 43 -11.67 -1.62 -34.28
N GLY A 44 -11.99 -1.12 -33.10
CA GLY A 44 -13.00 -0.07 -32.92
C GLY A 44 -12.49 1.22 -33.56
N GLY A 45 -11.50 1.86 -32.94
CA GLY A 45 -10.88 3.07 -33.45
C GLY A 45 -11.08 4.22 -32.45
N ASP A 46 -11.25 5.44 -32.94
CA ASP A 46 -11.57 6.58 -32.09
C ASP A 46 -13.09 6.61 -31.83
N GLY A 47 -13.56 6.66 -30.59
CA GLY A 47 -14.99 6.65 -30.27
C GLY A 47 -15.29 5.76 -29.07
N ASN A 48 -16.54 5.75 -28.61
CA ASN A 48 -17.00 4.78 -27.62
C ASN A 48 -17.68 3.63 -28.38
N ASP A 49 -16.91 2.59 -28.66
CA ASP A 49 -17.31 1.49 -29.51
C ASP A 49 -17.95 0.36 -28.73
N THR A 50 -18.84 -0.38 -29.39
CA THR A 50 -19.41 -1.62 -28.86
C THR A 50 -19.06 -2.78 -29.79
N VAL A 51 -18.17 -3.65 -29.33
CA VAL A 51 -17.75 -4.86 -30.05
C VAL A 51 -18.40 -6.09 -29.43
N THR A 52 -19.17 -6.84 -30.24
CA THR A 52 -19.74 -8.14 -29.87
C THR A 52 -19.09 -9.27 -30.66
N PHE A 53 -18.39 -10.19 -29.98
CA PHE A 53 -17.65 -11.29 -30.60
C PHE A 53 -18.26 -12.68 -30.29
N GLY A 54 -17.81 -13.71 -31.03
CA GLY A 54 -18.32 -15.07 -30.92
C GLY A 54 -17.66 -15.88 -29.79
N SER A 55 -18.45 -16.55 -28.94
CA SER A 55 -17.93 -17.33 -27.80
C SER A 55 -17.13 -18.59 -28.17
N TYR A 56 -17.19 -19.02 -29.42
CA TYR A 56 -16.51 -20.23 -29.94
C TYR A 56 -15.50 -19.91 -31.04
N THR A 57 -14.82 -18.78 -30.89
CA THR A 57 -13.88 -18.28 -31.88
C THR A 57 -12.69 -17.63 -31.19
N SER A 58 -11.54 -17.64 -31.85
CA SER A 58 -10.36 -16.90 -31.41
C SER A 58 -10.30 -15.56 -32.12
N ASN A 59 -10.38 -14.48 -31.36
CA ASN A 59 -10.39 -13.12 -31.88
C ASN A 59 -9.22 -12.31 -31.33
N THR A 60 -8.80 -11.31 -32.10
CA THR A 60 -7.96 -10.21 -31.62
C THR A 60 -8.78 -8.94 -31.72
N ILE A 61 -8.99 -8.26 -30.61
CA ILE A 61 -9.88 -7.10 -30.53
C ILE A 61 -9.14 -5.96 -29.85
N GLU A 62 -9.20 -4.79 -30.48
CA GLU A 62 -8.70 -3.52 -29.97
C GLU A 62 -9.87 -2.54 -29.95
N GLY A 63 -10.19 -1.98 -28.78
CA GLY A 63 -11.21 -0.94 -28.64
C GLY A 63 -10.75 0.34 -29.34
N GLY A 64 -9.66 0.91 -28.86
CA GLY A 64 -9.02 2.09 -29.45
C GLY A 64 -9.02 3.25 -28.48
N ALA A 65 -9.51 4.41 -28.90
CA ALA A 65 -9.55 5.60 -28.05
C ALA A 65 -10.98 5.95 -27.69
N GLY A 66 -11.32 5.97 -26.41
CA GLY A 66 -12.67 6.22 -25.90
C GLY A 66 -13.04 5.18 -24.85
N ASN A 67 -14.30 5.14 -24.44
CA ASN A 67 -14.76 4.16 -23.45
C ASN A 67 -15.50 3.03 -24.16
N ASP A 68 -14.79 1.95 -24.44
CA ASP A 68 -15.28 0.85 -25.27
C ASP A 68 -15.92 -0.27 -24.45
N LEU A 69 -16.90 -0.94 -25.07
CA LEU A 69 -17.50 -2.16 -24.57
C LEU A 69 -17.17 -3.33 -25.50
N ILE A 70 -16.33 -4.24 -25.02
CA ILE A 70 -15.99 -5.48 -25.72
C ILE A 70 -16.67 -6.64 -25.00
N GLN A 71 -17.58 -7.35 -25.67
CA GLN A 71 -18.36 -8.41 -25.02
C GLN A 71 -18.56 -9.66 -25.87
N SER A 72 -18.51 -10.81 -25.20
CA SER A 72 -18.91 -12.08 -25.79
C SER A 72 -20.42 -12.12 -26.04
N SER A 73 -20.83 -12.59 -27.22
CA SER A 73 -22.24 -12.80 -27.59
C SER A 73 -22.97 -13.77 -26.67
N ASN A 74 -22.24 -14.64 -25.95
CA ASN A 74 -22.78 -15.47 -24.87
C ASN A 74 -21.67 -15.85 -23.89
N VAL A 75 -21.70 -15.29 -22.70
CA VAL A 75 -20.74 -15.53 -21.61
C VAL A 75 -20.91 -16.89 -20.94
N LEU A 76 -22.06 -17.56 -21.14
CA LEU A 76 -22.36 -18.87 -20.54
C LEU A 76 -22.03 -20.05 -21.46
N SER A 77 -21.40 -19.80 -22.62
CA SER A 77 -21.16 -20.83 -23.63
C SER A 77 -19.76 -20.71 -24.23
N SER A 78 -18.76 -21.22 -23.53
CA SER A 78 -17.34 -21.14 -23.94
C SER A 78 -16.65 -22.51 -23.88
N ASN A 79 -15.45 -22.57 -24.46
CA ASN A 79 -14.59 -23.74 -24.50
C ASN A 79 -13.13 -23.28 -24.46
N SER A 80 -12.30 -23.91 -23.62
CA SER A 80 -10.86 -23.62 -23.47
C SER A 80 -10.00 -23.82 -24.71
N SER A 81 -10.55 -24.40 -25.78
CA SER A 81 -9.85 -24.55 -27.07
C SER A 81 -9.72 -23.22 -27.83
N TYR A 82 -10.43 -22.18 -27.41
CA TYR A 82 -10.37 -20.86 -28.00
C TYR A 82 -9.61 -19.90 -27.09
N ALA A 83 -8.90 -18.98 -27.72
CA ALA A 83 -8.14 -17.94 -27.06
C ALA A 83 -8.42 -16.60 -27.75
N ASN A 84 -8.85 -15.61 -26.98
CA ASN A 84 -9.01 -14.25 -27.46
C ASN A 84 -7.90 -13.35 -26.93
N THR A 85 -7.69 -12.24 -27.62
CA THR A 85 -6.75 -11.20 -27.21
C THR A 85 -7.50 -9.89 -27.24
N PHE A 86 -7.49 -9.19 -26.12
CA PHE A 86 -8.20 -7.93 -25.94
C PHE A 86 -7.21 -6.83 -25.55
N THR A 87 -7.32 -5.70 -26.21
CA THR A 87 -6.73 -4.43 -25.80
C THR A 87 -7.88 -3.44 -25.71
N GLY A 88 -8.09 -2.82 -24.57
CA GLY A 88 -9.05 -1.71 -24.44
C GLY A 88 -8.56 -0.54 -25.29
N GLY A 89 -7.40 -0.02 -24.92
CA GLY A 89 -6.77 1.12 -25.55
C GLY A 89 -6.79 2.28 -24.58
N THR A 90 -6.92 3.52 -25.04
CA THR A 90 -6.98 4.67 -24.13
C THR A 90 -8.42 5.00 -23.77
N GLY A 91 -8.74 5.08 -22.48
CA GLY A 91 -10.05 5.49 -22.00
C GLY A 91 -10.44 4.70 -20.76
N ASN A 92 -11.72 4.40 -20.58
CA ASN A 92 -12.15 3.52 -19.49
C ASN A 92 -12.99 2.41 -20.10
N ASP A 93 -12.32 1.30 -20.42
CA ASP A 93 -12.90 0.24 -21.21
C ASP A 93 -13.52 -0.85 -20.35
N ARG A 94 -14.44 -1.59 -20.95
CA ARG A 94 -15.06 -2.74 -20.29
C ARG A 94 -15.05 -3.97 -21.18
N MET A 95 -14.39 -5.02 -20.68
CA MET A 95 -14.25 -6.32 -21.33
C MET A 95 -15.08 -7.38 -20.60
N VAL A 96 -15.91 -8.11 -21.34
CA VAL A 96 -16.71 -9.25 -20.83
C VAL A 96 -16.45 -10.49 -21.66
N SER A 97 -15.73 -11.44 -21.08
CA SER A 97 -15.40 -12.71 -21.70
C SER A 97 -16.24 -13.87 -21.16
N GLY A 98 -16.06 -15.05 -21.75
CA GLY A 98 -16.48 -16.32 -21.16
C GLY A 98 -15.23 -17.19 -20.91
N GLY A 99 -15.37 -18.43 -20.46
CA GLY A 99 -14.23 -19.34 -20.19
C GLY A 99 -13.37 -19.87 -21.35
N SER A 100 -13.08 -19.05 -22.37
CA SER A 100 -11.92 -19.23 -23.27
C SER A 100 -10.60 -19.02 -22.50
N ALA A 101 -9.45 -19.24 -23.14
CA ALA A 101 -8.13 -18.89 -22.59
C ALA A 101 -7.72 -17.52 -23.12
N ASP A 102 -8.15 -16.47 -22.44
CA ASP A 102 -8.10 -15.11 -22.91
C ASP A 102 -6.85 -14.36 -22.43
N THR A 103 -6.45 -13.37 -23.22
CA THR A 103 -5.30 -12.52 -22.96
C THR A 103 -5.73 -11.06 -23.02
N TYR A 104 -5.70 -10.39 -21.88
CA TYR A 104 -5.98 -8.96 -21.75
C TYR A 104 -4.66 -8.21 -21.74
N LEU A 105 -4.52 -7.16 -22.55
CA LEU A 105 -3.33 -6.32 -22.60
C LEU A 105 -3.65 -4.98 -21.96
N PHE A 106 -2.74 -4.51 -21.12
CA PHE A 106 -2.86 -3.21 -20.46
C PHE A 106 -1.52 -2.48 -20.45
N ASN A 107 -1.51 -1.22 -20.86
CA ASN A 107 -0.36 -0.34 -20.93
C ASN A 107 -0.57 0.90 -20.05
N ARG A 108 0.51 1.64 -19.81
CA ARG A 108 0.40 2.94 -19.13
C ARG A 108 -0.32 3.93 -20.05
N GLY A 109 -1.29 4.65 -19.50
CA GLY A 109 -2.15 5.61 -20.18
C GLY A 109 -3.43 4.99 -20.74
N ASP A 110 -3.65 3.69 -20.54
CA ASP A 110 -4.87 3.01 -20.98
C ASP A 110 -6.07 3.44 -20.14
N GLY A 111 -5.88 3.94 -18.92
CA GLY A 111 -6.92 4.52 -18.06
C GLY A 111 -7.52 3.53 -17.06
N GLN A 112 -8.83 3.59 -16.81
CA GLN A 112 -9.50 2.79 -15.78
C GLN A 112 -10.38 1.70 -16.39
N ASP A 113 -9.77 0.57 -16.67
CA ASP A 113 -10.42 -0.55 -17.34
C ASP A 113 -11.11 -1.50 -16.36
N SER A 114 -12.11 -2.23 -16.87
CA SER A 114 -12.84 -3.26 -16.15
C SER A 114 -12.92 -4.56 -16.94
N ILE A 115 -12.64 -5.67 -16.27
CA ILE A 115 -12.69 -7.02 -16.85
C ILE A 115 -13.67 -7.87 -16.04
N ASN A 116 -14.66 -8.43 -16.72
CA ASN A 116 -15.52 -9.49 -16.22
C ASN A 116 -15.14 -10.80 -16.93
N ASP A 117 -14.28 -11.56 -16.26
CA ASP A 117 -13.70 -12.78 -16.80
C ASP A 117 -14.53 -13.99 -16.35
N ASN A 118 -15.68 -14.23 -16.97
CA ASN A 118 -16.55 -15.31 -16.53
C ASN A 118 -16.10 -16.66 -17.09
N SER A 119 -15.21 -17.34 -16.37
CA SER A 119 -14.63 -18.63 -16.75
C SER A 119 -15.63 -19.81 -16.70
N TYR A 120 -16.95 -19.55 -16.66
CA TYR A 120 -17.97 -20.59 -16.78
C TYR A 120 -17.84 -21.36 -18.09
N VAL A 121 -17.74 -22.68 -17.99
CA VAL A 121 -17.76 -23.61 -19.14
C VAL A 121 -18.89 -24.61 -18.97
N SER A 122 -19.71 -24.80 -20.01
CA SER A 122 -20.79 -25.80 -20.00
C SER A 122 -20.29 -27.24 -20.06
N SER A 123 -19.05 -27.45 -20.51
CA SER A 123 -18.36 -28.74 -20.56
C SER A 123 -16.85 -28.53 -20.76
N GLY A 124 -16.00 -29.30 -20.07
CA GLY A 124 -14.54 -29.20 -20.16
C GLY A 124 -13.92 -28.45 -18.99
N VAL A 125 -12.68 -27.99 -19.16
CA VAL A 125 -11.97 -27.11 -18.21
C VAL A 125 -11.99 -25.70 -18.81
N ALA A 126 -12.09 -24.67 -17.97
CA ALA A 126 -11.93 -23.29 -18.40
C ALA A 126 -10.52 -23.04 -18.96
N GLY A 127 -10.38 -22.01 -19.80
CA GLY A 127 -9.06 -21.51 -20.16
C GLY A 127 -8.29 -21.01 -18.95
N LEU A 128 -6.97 -20.86 -19.09
CA LEU A 128 -6.17 -20.14 -18.12
C LEU A 128 -6.00 -18.74 -18.67
N ASP A 129 -6.65 -17.79 -18.02
CA ASP A 129 -6.71 -16.41 -18.47
C ASP A 129 -5.46 -15.65 -18.01
N LYS A 130 -5.06 -14.63 -18.77
CA LYS A 130 -3.95 -13.78 -18.39
C LYS A 130 -4.15 -12.30 -18.66
N LEU A 131 -3.70 -11.48 -17.72
CA LEU A 131 -3.48 -10.05 -17.91
C LEU A 131 -1.99 -9.83 -18.20
N VAL A 132 -1.67 -9.14 -19.29
CA VAL A 132 -0.31 -8.87 -19.74
C VAL A 132 -0.08 -7.37 -19.68
N PHE A 133 0.84 -6.97 -18.82
CA PHE A 133 1.25 -5.58 -18.68
C PHE A 133 2.30 -5.20 -19.73
N GLY A 134 2.11 -4.04 -20.33
CA GLY A 134 3.02 -3.46 -21.32
C GLY A 134 4.41 -3.14 -20.76
N ALA A 135 5.33 -2.80 -21.66
CA ALA A 135 6.70 -2.46 -21.29
C ALA A 135 6.73 -1.25 -20.33
N GLY A 136 7.58 -1.33 -19.29
CA GLY A 136 7.71 -0.27 -18.27
C GLY A 136 6.68 -0.36 -17.13
N ILE A 137 5.86 -1.42 -17.11
CA ILE A 137 5.08 -1.81 -15.93
C ILE A 137 5.74 -3.06 -15.34
N THR A 138 6.05 -3.00 -14.06
CA THR A 138 6.69 -4.08 -13.29
C THR A 138 5.77 -4.53 -12.15
N ALA A 139 6.07 -5.66 -11.52
CA ALA A 139 5.32 -6.12 -10.35
C ALA A 139 5.27 -5.06 -9.22
N ASN A 140 6.37 -4.34 -9.01
CA ASN A 140 6.48 -3.24 -8.04
C ASN A 140 5.59 -2.03 -8.34
N ASP A 141 4.99 -1.96 -9.53
CA ASP A 141 4.06 -0.90 -9.89
C ASP A 141 2.61 -1.27 -9.54
N ILE A 142 2.33 -2.55 -9.24
CA ILE A 142 0.98 -3.07 -9.00
C ILE A 142 0.63 -2.97 -7.52
N ASN A 143 -0.39 -2.18 -7.22
CA ASN A 143 -0.97 -2.08 -5.89
C ASN A 143 -2.32 -2.77 -5.90
N ALA A 144 -2.40 -3.94 -5.28
CA ALA A 144 -3.62 -4.73 -5.19
C ALA A 144 -4.54 -4.18 -4.08
N GLY A 145 -5.84 -4.10 -4.35
CA GLY A 145 -6.83 -3.66 -3.39
C GLY A 145 -8.18 -4.31 -3.62
N ARG A 146 -9.06 -4.25 -2.61
CA ARG A 146 -10.42 -4.77 -2.69
C ARG A 146 -11.44 -3.64 -2.65
N ASN A 147 -12.42 -3.69 -3.55
CA ASN A 147 -13.61 -2.84 -3.49
C ASN A 147 -14.87 -3.70 -3.63
N GLY A 148 -15.56 -3.93 -2.51
CA GLY A 148 -16.65 -4.89 -2.45
C GLY A 148 -16.16 -6.30 -2.83
N ASN A 149 -16.66 -6.84 -3.93
CA ASN A 149 -16.25 -8.14 -4.46
C ASN A 149 -15.21 -8.05 -5.61
N ASN A 150 -14.74 -6.85 -5.95
CA ASN A 150 -13.85 -6.62 -7.10
C ASN A 150 -12.41 -6.46 -6.64
N LEU A 151 -11.47 -7.04 -7.39
CA LEU A 151 -10.03 -6.79 -7.26
C LEU A 151 -9.68 -5.54 -8.06
N LEU A 152 -8.99 -4.61 -7.41
CA LEU A 152 -8.42 -3.43 -8.03
C LEU A 152 -6.92 -3.63 -8.16
N LEU A 153 -6.37 -3.46 -9.35
CA LEU A 153 -4.95 -3.39 -9.62
C LEU A 153 -4.61 -1.97 -10.04
N LYS A 154 -4.09 -1.19 -9.11
CA LYS A 154 -3.75 0.22 -9.33
C LYS A 154 -2.29 0.31 -9.74
N LEU A 155 -2.02 0.96 -10.86
CA LEU A 155 -0.65 1.18 -11.29
C LEU A 155 -0.11 2.45 -10.65
N THR A 156 1.04 2.31 -10.00
CA THR A 156 1.84 3.47 -9.61
C THR A 156 2.67 3.93 -10.82
N ASP A 157 2.57 5.21 -11.17
CA ASP A 157 3.44 5.87 -12.16
C ASP A 157 4.24 6.99 -11.50
N ARG A 158 5.43 6.64 -10.99
CA ARG A 158 6.31 7.60 -10.30
C ARG A 158 6.80 8.73 -11.20
N LEU A 159 6.84 8.52 -12.51
CA LEU A 159 7.27 9.55 -13.46
C LEU A 159 6.12 10.47 -13.88
N ASN A 160 4.88 10.01 -13.69
CA ASN A 160 3.68 10.78 -13.99
C ASN A 160 2.56 10.50 -12.97
N PRO A 161 2.65 11.05 -11.74
CA PRO A 161 1.68 10.77 -10.67
C PRO A 161 0.23 11.17 -10.97
N ALA A 162 0.03 12.05 -11.94
CA ALA A 162 -1.30 12.42 -12.43
C ALA A 162 -1.98 11.29 -13.23
N ASN A 163 -1.21 10.28 -13.65
CA ASN A 163 -1.74 9.09 -14.30
C ASN A 163 -2.37 8.17 -13.24
N THR A 164 -3.64 7.80 -13.45
CA THR A 164 -4.44 7.01 -12.49
C THR A 164 -4.88 5.68 -13.09
N ASP A 165 -4.00 5.07 -13.89
CA ASP A 165 -4.24 3.78 -14.53
C ASP A 165 -4.65 2.70 -13.51
N GLN A 166 -5.71 1.96 -13.82
CA GLN A 166 -6.25 0.93 -12.96
C GLN A 166 -6.93 -0.16 -13.78
N ILE A 167 -6.80 -1.42 -13.36
CA ILE A 167 -7.66 -2.51 -13.81
C ILE A 167 -8.56 -2.96 -12.67
N THR A 168 -9.86 -3.02 -12.93
CA THR A 168 -10.86 -3.65 -12.04
C THR A 168 -11.20 -5.03 -12.55
N ILE A 169 -10.86 -6.09 -11.81
CA ILE A 169 -11.36 -7.44 -12.07
C ILE A 169 -12.65 -7.64 -11.28
N GLU A 170 -13.77 -7.65 -12.00
CA GLU A 170 -15.10 -7.71 -11.43
C GLU A 170 -15.37 -9.07 -10.77
N ASN A 171 -15.99 -9.07 -9.59
CA ASN A 171 -16.47 -10.27 -8.90
C ASN A 171 -15.40 -11.27 -8.42
N TRP A 172 -14.12 -10.86 -8.33
CA TRP A 172 -13.00 -11.66 -7.81
C TRP A 172 -13.33 -12.48 -6.54
N TRP A 173 -13.98 -11.87 -5.54
CA TRP A 173 -14.36 -12.54 -4.29
C TRP A 173 -15.76 -13.15 -4.29
N SER A 174 -16.52 -13.05 -5.39
CA SER A 174 -17.84 -13.68 -5.50
C SER A 174 -17.74 -15.17 -5.84
N ALA A 175 -16.85 -15.54 -6.76
CA ALA A 175 -16.57 -16.93 -7.14
C ALA A 175 -15.22 -17.03 -7.88
N ASP A 176 -14.57 -18.19 -7.78
CA ASP A 176 -13.30 -18.48 -8.47
C ASP A 176 -13.39 -18.37 -9.99
N THR A 177 -14.59 -18.46 -10.57
CA THR A 177 -14.85 -18.33 -12.01
C THR A 177 -14.74 -16.90 -12.53
N TYR A 178 -14.40 -15.92 -11.68
CA TYR A 178 -14.22 -14.52 -12.08
C TYR A 178 -12.76 -14.04 -11.94
N ARG A 179 -11.83 -14.97 -11.70
CA ARG A 179 -10.44 -14.63 -11.39
C ARG A 179 -9.54 -14.98 -12.57
N ILE A 180 -8.86 -13.97 -13.10
CA ILE A 180 -7.74 -14.17 -14.02
C ILE A 180 -6.62 -14.94 -13.31
N GLU A 181 -6.12 -16.01 -13.93
CA GLU A 181 -5.11 -16.87 -13.29
C GLU A 181 -3.73 -16.24 -13.17
N ASN A 182 -3.32 -15.47 -14.17
CA ASN A 182 -1.92 -15.10 -14.33
C ASN A 182 -1.71 -13.66 -14.82
N PHE A 183 -0.83 -12.94 -14.15
CA PHE A 183 -0.55 -11.53 -14.40
C PHE A 183 0.92 -11.42 -14.84
N GLN A 184 1.17 -11.18 -16.13
CA GLN A 184 2.49 -11.24 -16.75
C GLN A 184 3.08 -9.85 -16.97
N PHE A 185 4.36 -9.71 -16.68
CA PHE A 185 5.13 -8.49 -16.94
C PHE A 185 6.12 -8.68 -18.09
N ALA A 186 6.57 -7.58 -18.68
CA ALA A 186 7.46 -7.58 -19.83
C ALA A 186 8.85 -8.19 -19.54
N ASP A 187 9.29 -8.20 -18.27
CA ASP A 187 10.54 -8.82 -17.83
C ASP A 187 10.45 -10.35 -17.63
N GLY A 188 9.25 -10.92 -17.83
CA GLY A 188 8.96 -12.34 -17.67
C GLY A 188 8.56 -12.76 -16.27
N THR A 189 8.54 -11.83 -15.30
CA THR A 189 7.96 -12.07 -13.97
C THR A 189 6.44 -12.18 -14.06
N SER A 190 5.81 -12.74 -13.02
CA SER A 190 4.36 -12.85 -12.95
C SER A 190 3.83 -12.90 -11.53
N LEU A 191 2.63 -12.35 -11.32
CA LEU A 191 1.80 -12.60 -10.14
C LEU A 191 0.74 -13.64 -10.47
N THR A 192 0.42 -14.48 -9.50
CA THR A 192 -0.64 -15.50 -9.60
C THR A 192 -1.92 -15.01 -8.93
N LYS A 193 -3.06 -15.58 -9.32
CA LYS A 193 -4.33 -15.32 -8.61
C LYS A 193 -4.28 -15.58 -7.11
N THR A 194 -3.48 -16.55 -6.67
CA THR A 194 -3.36 -16.87 -5.25
C THR A 194 -2.67 -15.72 -4.52
N GLN A 195 -1.55 -15.21 -5.04
CA GLN A 195 -0.83 -14.08 -4.46
C GLN A 195 -1.73 -12.84 -4.35
N LEU A 196 -2.40 -12.44 -5.43
CA LEU A 196 -3.28 -11.27 -5.40
C LEU A 196 -4.50 -11.45 -4.48
N THR A 197 -4.97 -12.68 -4.28
CA THR A 197 -6.04 -12.96 -3.31
C THR A 197 -5.55 -12.84 -1.87
N GLN A 198 -4.28 -13.13 -1.60
CA GLN A 198 -3.67 -13.13 -0.27
C GLN A 198 -3.03 -11.80 0.14
N MET A 199 -3.20 -10.74 -0.65
CA MET A 199 -2.75 -9.38 -0.30
C MET A 199 -3.86 -8.55 0.38
N VAL A 200 -5.13 -8.97 0.31
CA VAL A 200 -6.25 -8.21 0.89
C VAL A 200 -7.17 -9.11 1.70
N GLY A 201 -7.32 -8.79 2.98
CA GLY A 201 -8.12 -9.51 3.95
C GLY A 201 -9.62 -9.29 3.83
N THR A 202 -10.32 -9.71 4.87
CA THR A 202 -11.77 -9.82 4.96
C THR A 202 -12.29 -9.16 6.23
N THR A 203 -13.36 -9.69 6.85
CA THR A 203 -13.85 -9.19 8.14
C THR A 203 -13.64 -10.21 9.26
N GLY A 204 -12.76 -11.18 9.05
CA GLY A 204 -12.41 -12.20 10.01
C GLY A 204 -10.94 -12.54 9.88
N GLY A 205 -10.39 -13.32 10.81
CA GLY A 205 -8.96 -13.61 10.84
C GLY A 205 -8.43 -14.27 9.56
N ASP A 206 -7.49 -13.59 8.93
CA ASP A 206 -6.85 -13.93 7.66
C ASP A 206 -5.36 -14.23 7.84
N ASN A 207 -4.78 -14.95 6.87
CA ASN A 207 -3.33 -15.16 6.77
C ASN A 207 -2.87 -14.66 5.40
N LEU A 208 -2.36 -13.43 5.40
CA LEU A 208 -1.91 -12.70 4.24
C LEU A 208 -0.41 -12.88 4.07
N ILE A 209 0.00 -13.14 2.83
CA ILE A 209 1.39 -13.42 2.48
C ILE A 209 1.70 -12.62 1.22
N GLY A 210 2.64 -11.69 1.34
CA GLY A 210 3.21 -10.92 0.26
C GLY A 210 4.15 -11.76 -0.60
N THR A 211 4.95 -11.07 -1.39
CA THR A 211 5.86 -11.61 -2.38
C THR A 211 7.28 -11.13 -2.09
N ASP A 212 8.23 -11.34 -3.00
CA ASP A 212 9.59 -10.79 -2.84
C ASP A 212 9.69 -9.37 -3.44
N TYR A 213 8.56 -8.67 -3.59
CA TYR A 213 8.41 -7.35 -4.20
C TYR A 213 7.80 -6.37 -3.19
N ALA A 214 7.74 -5.09 -3.54
CA ALA A 214 7.02 -4.12 -2.71
C ALA A 214 5.51 -4.40 -2.75
N ASP A 215 4.96 -4.83 -1.63
CA ASP A 215 3.57 -5.23 -1.47
C ASP A 215 2.82 -4.30 -0.51
N THR A 216 1.50 -4.21 -0.70
CA THR A 216 0.60 -3.64 0.30
C THR A 216 -0.37 -4.71 0.76
N LEU A 217 -0.28 -5.07 2.04
CA LEU A 217 -1.16 -6.04 2.69
C LEU A 217 -2.10 -5.30 3.64
N ALA A 218 -3.39 -5.58 3.54
CA ALA A 218 -4.41 -5.00 4.42
C ALA A 218 -5.27 -6.10 5.04
N GLY A 219 -5.17 -6.30 6.36
CA GLY A 219 -5.95 -7.27 7.15
C GLY A 219 -7.43 -6.93 7.24
N LEU A 220 -7.73 -5.64 7.46
CA LEU A 220 -9.06 -5.04 7.62
C LEU A 220 -9.66 -5.29 9.00
N ASP A 221 -10.71 -6.11 9.15
CA ASP A 221 -11.21 -6.50 10.48
C ASP A 221 -10.86 -7.98 10.70
N GLY A 222 -10.42 -8.35 11.89
CA GLY A 222 -10.03 -9.73 12.16
C GLY A 222 -8.85 -9.79 13.11
N ASN A 223 -8.44 -11.01 13.46
CA ASN A 223 -7.12 -11.18 14.06
C ASN A 223 -6.27 -11.81 12.95
N ASP A 224 -5.49 -10.99 12.30
CA ASP A 224 -4.83 -11.30 11.04
C ASP A 224 -3.36 -11.61 11.24
N VAL A 225 -2.80 -12.40 10.33
CA VAL A 225 -1.36 -12.62 10.23
C VAL A 225 -0.91 -12.11 8.87
N LEU A 226 -0.09 -11.07 8.86
CA LEU A 226 0.47 -10.45 7.66
C LEU A 226 1.96 -10.76 7.60
N ASN A 227 2.41 -11.33 6.47
CA ASN A 227 3.82 -11.57 6.21
C ASN A 227 4.20 -10.88 4.90
N GLY A 228 4.99 -9.80 4.95
CA GLY A 228 5.42 -9.06 3.75
C GLY A 228 6.39 -9.86 2.89
N ASN A 229 7.28 -10.62 3.53
CA ASN A 229 8.46 -11.28 2.96
C ASN A 229 9.56 -10.27 2.66
N ALA A 230 9.96 -10.09 1.41
CA ALA A 230 11.07 -9.22 1.04
C ALA A 230 10.54 -8.13 0.13
N GLY A 231 11.02 -6.91 0.29
CA GLY A 231 10.45 -5.79 -0.45
C GLY A 231 10.36 -4.59 0.45
N ASN A 232 9.92 -3.46 -0.08
CA ASN A 232 9.54 -2.36 0.79
C ASN A 232 8.03 -2.44 0.93
N ASP A 233 7.57 -3.05 2.00
CA ASP A 233 6.19 -3.46 2.19
C ASP A 233 5.42 -2.49 3.07
N ILE A 234 4.11 -2.44 2.83
CA ILE A 234 3.14 -1.75 3.67
C ILE A 234 2.20 -2.81 4.25
N LEU A 235 2.33 -3.07 5.54
CA LEU A 235 1.50 -4.02 6.27
C LEU A 235 0.54 -3.24 7.17
N GLN A 236 -0.77 -3.35 6.91
CA GLN A 236 -1.84 -2.72 7.69
C GLN A 236 -2.71 -3.80 8.34
N GLY A 237 -2.59 -4.00 9.65
CA GLY A 237 -3.40 -4.96 10.41
C GLY A 237 -4.88 -4.60 10.35
N GLY A 238 -5.21 -3.43 10.91
CA GLY A 238 -6.57 -2.89 10.89
C GLY A 238 -7.20 -3.04 12.26
N ASN A 239 -8.41 -3.60 12.36
CA ASN A 239 -9.10 -3.83 13.62
C ASN A 239 -8.91 -5.27 14.08
N GLY A 240 -8.43 -5.45 15.31
CA GLY A 240 -8.31 -6.72 16.01
C GLY A 240 -6.88 -6.95 16.44
N ASN A 241 -6.55 -8.18 16.83
CA ASN A 241 -5.22 -8.46 17.36
C ASN A 241 -4.38 -9.12 16.27
N ASP A 242 -3.48 -8.35 15.68
CA ASP A 242 -2.79 -8.71 14.46
C ASP A 242 -1.32 -9.08 14.71
N ILE A 243 -0.76 -9.89 13.80
CA ILE A 243 0.65 -10.24 13.78
C ILE A 243 1.22 -9.81 12.43
N LEU A 244 2.07 -8.80 12.44
CA LEU A 244 2.72 -8.27 11.25
C LEU A 244 4.20 -8.64 11.28
N ASN A 245 4.66 -9.38 10.27
CA ASN A 245 6.05 -9.78 10.13
C ASN A 245 6.60 -9.35 8.78
N ASP A 246 7.80 -8.81 8.78
CA ASP A 246 8.58 -8.65 7.56
C ASP A 246 9.96 -9.31 7.65
N THR A 247 10.60 -9.59 6.50
CA THR A 247 11.88 -10.31 6.45
C THR A 247 13.00 -9.58 5.71
N ALA A 248 12.75 -8.45 5.04
CA ALA A 248 13.78 -7.57 4.51
C ALA A 248 13.17 -6.31 3.87
N GLY A 249 13.84 -5.17 4.03
CA GLY A 249 13.58 -3.99 3.22
C GLY A 249 13.44 -2.73 4.05
N THR A 250 12.57 -1.81 3.63
CA THR A 250 12.20 -0.63 4.40
C THR A 250 10.70 -0.53 4.38
N ASN A 251 10.10 -0.87 5.52
CA ASN A 251 8.70 -1.26 5.60
C ASN A 251 7.90 -0.31 6.50
N LEU A 252 6.60 -0.23 6.23
CA LEU A 252 5.62 0.32 7.13
C LEU A 252 4.85 -0.84 7.77
N LEU A 253 4.93 -0.97 9.10
CA LEU A 253 4.10 -1.87 9.88
C LEU A 253 3.14 -1.04 10.74
N ASP A 254 1.85 -1.14 10.43
CA ASP A 254 0.75 -0.42 11.07
C ASP A 254 -0.22 -1.45 11.68
N GLY A 255 -0.19 -1.61 13.00
CA GLY A 255 -1.04 -2.56 13.73
C GLY A 255 -2.51 -2.15 13.65
N GLY A 256 -2.80 -0.90 13.97
CA GLY A 256 -4.13 -0.31 13.86
C GLY A 256 -4.83 -0.25 15.22
N MET A 257 -5.94 -0.97 15.39
CA MET A 257 -6.67 -1.04 16.65
C MET A 257 -6.61 -2.45 17.21
N GLY A 258 -6.12 -2.62 18.42
CA GLY A 258 -6.21 -3.90 19.12
C GLY A 258 -5.00 -4.18 19.99
N VAL A 259 -4.53 -5.42 20.01
CA VAL A 259 -3.28 -5.77 20.68
C VAL A 259 -2.43 -6.51 19.67
N ASP A 260 -1.47 -5.78 19.12
CA ASP A 260 -0.75 -6.18 17.93
C ASP A 260 0.69 -6.60 18.25
N THR A 261 1.25 -7.42 17.37
CA THR A 261 2.67 -7.78 17.40
C THR A 261 3.29 -7.47 16.06
N LEU A 262 4.17 -6.48 16.05
CA LEU A 262 4.87 -6.00 14.86
C LEU A 262 6.33 -6.45 14.95
N THR A 263 6.83 -7.10 13.90
CA THR A 263 8.19 -7.63 13.85
C THR A 263 8.85 -7.27 12.54
N GLY A 264 9.83 -6.36 12.61
CA GLY A 264 10.80 -6.12 11.56
C GLY A 264 12.07 -6.94 11.77
N VAL A 265 13.04 -6.70 10.90
CA VAL A 265 14.32 -7.44 10.89
C VAL A 265 15.47 -6.51 10.55
N ALA A 266 16.20 -6.73 9.45
CA ALA A 266 17.22 -5.80 8.98
C ALA A 266 16.60 -4.81 7.98
N GLY A 267 16.83 -3.53 8.22
CA GLY A 267 16.25 -2.47 7.43
C GLY A 267 15.97 -1.24 8.28
N ASN A 268 15.41 -0.19 7.69
CA ASN A 268 14.94 0.95 8.47
C ASN A 268 13.43 0.92 8.35
N GLU A 269 12.71 0.46 9.37
CA GLU A 269 11.26 0.37 9.33
C GLU A 269 10.57 1.57 9.97
N LEU A 270 9.29 1.78 9.66
CA LEU A 270 8.39 2.56 10.50
C LEU A 270 7.35 1.65 11.15
N PHE A 271 7.30 1.72 12.46
CA PHE A 271 6.36 0.99 13.29
C PHE A 271 5.33 1.94 13.89
N ALA A 272 4.06 1.66 13.60
CA ALA A 272 2.92 2.24 14.30
C ALA A 272 2.16 1.09 14.97
N GLY A 273 2.26 0.97 16.30
CA GLY A 273 1.43 0.00 17.05
C GLY A 273 -0.04 0.31 16.84
N GLY A 274 -0.39 1.58 16.98
CA GLY A 274 -1.75 2.06 16.85
C GLY A 274 -2.40 2.18 18.23
N ALA A 275 -3.72 2.02 18.30
CA ALA A 275 -4.44 2.06 19.56
C ALA A 275 -4.48 0.66 20.17
N GLY A 276 -3.80 0.46 21.29
CA GLY A 276 -3.56 -0.89 21.74
C GLY A 276 -2.64 -1.01 22.93
N ASN A 277 -2.15 -2.21 23.18
CA ASN A 277 -1.00 -2.40 24.07
C ASN A 277 -0.06 -3.30 23.29
N ASP A 278 0.74 -2.72 22.42
CA ASP A 278 1.34 -3.45 21.31
C ASP A 278 2.76 -3.90 21.64
N ILE A 279 3.22 -4.92 20.90
CA ILE A 279 4.60 -5.41 20.99
C ILE A 279 5.29 -5.10 19.67
N ILE A 280 6.32 -4.26 19.74
CA ILE A 280 7.11 -3.82 18.60
C ILE A 280 8.52 -4.42 18.73
N ASN A 281 8.89 -5.28 17.80
CA ASN A 281 10.24 -5.86 17.67
C ASN A 281 10.89 -5.24 16.44
N THR A 282 11.82 -4.31 16.62
CA THR A 282 12.32 -3.53 15.49
C THR A 282 13.36 -4.30 14.68
N GLY A 283 14.31 -4.94 15.35
CA GLY A 283 15.42 -5.63 14.69
C GLY A 283 16.67 -4.75 14.63
N ASP A 284 17.35 -4.76 13.48
CA ASP A 284 18.57 -4.03 13.21
C ASP A 284 18.30 -2.91 12.18
N GLY A 285 18.78 -1.70 12.48
CA GLY A 285 18.77 -0.57 11.57
C GLY A 285 18.18 0.68 12.22
N ALA A 286 18.05 1.76 11.46
CA ALA A 286 17.60 3.04 11.98
C ALA A 286 16.07 3.14 11.89
N ASP A 287 15.37 2.49 12.81
CA ASP A 287 13.91 2.40 12.78
C ASP A 287 13.23 3.66 13.33
N VAL A 288 12.02 3.93 12.87
CA VAL A 288 11.16 5.00 13.36
C VAL A 288 9.92 4.40 14.02
N VAL A 289 9.83 4.52 15.34
CA VAL A 289 8.63 4.12 16.09
C VAL A 289 7.79 5.35 16.32
N VAL A 290 6.59 5.40 15.74
CA VAL A 290 5.64 6.50 15.94
C VAL A 290 4.72 6.17 17.11
N PHE A 291 4.49 7.15 17.99
CA PHE A 291 3.67 6.94 19.18
C PHE A 291 2.92 8.22 19.54
N ASN A 292 1.61 8.12 19.70
CA ASN A 292 0.72 9.23 20.01
C ASN A 292 -0.01 9.03 21.33
N ARG A 293 -0.74 10.08 21.73
CA ARG A 293 -1.72 9.97 22.82
C ARG A 293 -2.85 9.01 22.43
N ASN A 294 -3.24 8.16 23.39
CA ASN A 294 -4.18 7.06 23.26
C ASN A 294 -3.69 5.84 22.46
N ASP A 295 -2.40 5.77 22.12
CA ASP A 295 -1.82 4.57 21.53
C ASP A 295 -1.70 3.46 22.58
N GLY A 296 -1.71 3.82 23.87
CA GLY A 296 -1.82 2.89 25.00
C GLY A 296 -0.47 2.51 25.60
N GLN A 297 -0.28 1.24 25.95
CA GLN A 297 0.90 0.79 26.70
C GLN A 297 1.75 -0.19 25.89
N ASP A 298 2.65 0.36 25.11
CA ASP A 298 3.44 -0.40 24.15
C ASP A 298 4.74 -0.90 24.77
N ILE A 299 5.24 -2.00 24.20
CA ILE A 299 6.53 -2.59 24.51
C ILE A 299 7.39 -2.53 23.25
N LEU A 300 8.55 -1.89 23.37
CA LEU A 300 9.54 -1.78 22.32
C LEU A 300 10.76 -2.65 22.63
N ASN A 301 10.96 -3.68 21.81
CA ASN A 301 12.11 -4.56 21.79
C ASN A 301 13.04 -4.17 20.63
N GLY A 302 13.78 -3.07 20.76
CA GLY A 302 14.51 -2.46 19.63
C GLY A 302 15.87 -3.09 19.25
N GLY A 303 16.07 -4.38 19.49
CA GLY A 303 17.31 -5.08 19.08
C GLY A 303 18.60 -4.60 19.77
N ILE A 304 19.73 -4.79 19.09
CA ILE A 304 21.09 -4.47 19.57
C ILE A 304 21.73 -3.31 18.79
N GLY A 305 21.01 -2.20 18.66
CA GLY A 305 21.44 -0.97 17.98
C GLY A 305 21.52 0.26 18.91
N THR A 306 21.81 1.43 18.34
CA THR A 306 21.69 2.78 18.97
C THR A 306 21.37 3.81 17.88
N ASP A 307 20.27 3.60 17.19
CA ASP A 307 19.94 4.22 15.91
C ASP A 307 18.45 4.52 15.75
N ASN A 308 17.59 3.93 16.59
CA ASN A 308 16.15 4.11 16.49
C ASN A 308 15.71 5.51 16.92
N THR A 309 14.63 5.96 16.30
CA THR A 309 13.94 7.20 16.62
C THR A 309 12.57 6.87 17.19
N LEU A 310 12.28 7.41 18.37
CA LEU A 310 10.92 7.46 18.89
C LEU A 310 10.30 8.80 18.50
N SER A 311 9.26 8.79 17.68
CA SER A 311 8.58 9.98 17.17
C SER A 311 7.23 10.18 17.84
N LEU A 312 7.15 11.16 18.73
CA LEU A 312 5.93 11.47 19.49
C LEU A 312 5.04 12.48 18.78
N GLY A 313 3.72 12.30 18.87
CA GLY A 313 2.73 13.24 18.34
C GLY A 313 1.43 13.27 19.15
N GLY A 314 0.28 13.41 18.50
CA GLY A 314 -1.04 13.33 19.12
C GLY A 314 -1.32 14.38 20.20
N GLY A 315 -0.60 15.51 20.17
CA GLY A 315 -0.71 16.58 21.16
C GLY A 315 -0.13 16.26 22.54
N ILE A 316 0.76 15.26 22.65
CA ILE A 316 1.58 15.00 23.85
C ILE A 316 2.32 16.29 24.23
N GLN A 317 2.20 16.74 25.48
CA GLN A 317 2.89 17.93 25.98
C GLN A 317 4.23 17.55 26.59
N TYR A 318 5.19 18.49 26.60
CA TYR A 318 6.46 18.29 27.31
C TYR A 318 6.31 18.05 28.82
N SER A 319 5.21 18.54 29.42
CA SER A 319 4.87 18.28 30.81
C SER A 319 4.36 16.86 31.05
N ASP A 320 3.95 16.16 30.00
CA ASP A 320 3.45 14.79 30.08
C ASP A 320 4.59 13.76 30.04
N LEU A 321 5.78 14.18 29.59
CA LEU A 321 6.95 13.31 29.45
C LEU A 321 7.58 13.04 30.82
N ALA A 322 7.53 11.79 31.24
CA ALA A 322 8.23 11.32 32.42
C ALA A 322 8.94 9.99 32.16
N LEU A 323 10.08 9.81 32.80
CA LEU A 323 10.80 8.54 32.79
C LEU A 323 10.64 7.82 34.12
N SER A 324 10.46 6.51 34.05
CA SER A 324 10.53 5.62 35.19
C SER A 324 11.30 4.34 34.82
N LYS A 325 11.71 3.58 35.85
CA LYS A 325 12.46 2.32 35.68
C LYS A 325 11.73 1.20 36.41
N SER A 326 11.53 0.09 35.72
CA SER A 326 10.97 -1.15 36.27
C SER A 326 11.85 -2.33 35.90
N GLY A 327 12.53 -2.94 36.88
CA GLY A 327 13.46 -4.03 36.59
C GLY A 327 14.61 -3.58 35.68
N ASN A 328 14.73 -4.20 34.50
CA ASN A 328 15.70 -3.80 33.46
C ASN A 328 15.12 -2.80 32.44
N ASP A 329 13.83 -2.49 32.52
CA ASP A 329 13.13 -1.73 31.49
C ASP A 329 13.17 -0.23 31.84
N LEU A 330 13.27 0.59 30.80
CA LEU A 330 13.06 2.03 30.87
C LEU A 330 11.66 2.32 30.35
N ILE A 331 10.87 3.09 31.08
CA ILE A 331 9.51 3.43 30.70
C ILE A 331 9.46 4.93 30.42
N LEU A 332 8.99 5.30 29.24
CA LEU A 332 8.61 6.67 28.92
C LEU A 332 7.09 6.79 29.01
N GLU A 333 6.63 7.52 30.02
CA GLU A 333 5.24 7.88 30.25
C GLU A 333 4.94 9.17 29.46
N VAL A 334 3.82 9.21 28.74
CA VAL A 334 3.42 10.38 27.90
C VAL A 334 2.03 10.90 28.23
N GLY A 335 1.69 10.86 29.52
CA GLY A 335 0.39 11.22 30.07
C GLY A 335 0.00 10.27 31.19
N ASN A 336 -1.29 10.21 31.52
CA ASN A 336 -1.77 9.42 32.67
C ASN A 336 -2.06 7.95 32.35
N SER A 337 -2.05 7.54 31.08
CA SER A 337 -2.41 6.17 30.66
C SER A 337 -1.53 5.58 29.56
N ASP A 338 -0.80 6.42 28.85
CA ASP A 338 0.00 6.01 27.70
C ASP A 338 1.48 5.94 28.09
N GLN A 339 2.14 4.87 27.68
CA GLN A 339 3.57 4.69 27.89
C GLN A 339 4.17 3.84 26.79
N ILE A 340 5.46 4.01 26.57
CA ILE A 340 6.27 3.06 25.82
C ILE A 340 7.35 2.49 26.74
N THR A 341 7.38 1.16 26.82
CA THR A 341 8.33 0.39 27.62
C THR A 341 9.48 -0.04 26.73
N LEU A 342 10.66 0.52 26.96
CA LEU A 342 11.90 0.15 26.29
C LEU A 342 12.52 -1.04 27.04
N SER A 343 12.29 -2.24 26.49
CA SER A 343 12.65 -3.50 27.15
C SER A 343 14.16 -3.65 27.32
N ASP A 344 14.57 -4.18 28.47
CA ASP A 344 15.95 -4.56 28.77
C ASP A 344 16.99 -3.43 28.63
N TRP A 345 16.56 -2.16 28.63
CA TRP A 345 17.42 -0.96 28.52
C TRP A 345 18.62 -0.96 29.47
N TYR A 346 18.43 -1.47 30.70
CA TYR A 346 19.45 -1.55 31.75
C TYR A 346 20.12 -2.91 31.86
N ASN A 347 19.81 -3.84 30.97
CA ASN A 347 20.47 -5.14 30.93
C ASN A 347 21.96 -4.97 30.57
N THR A 348 22.84 -5.63 31.33
CA THR A 348 24.30 -5.49 31.16
C THR A 348 24.92 -6.58 30.30
N THR A 349 24.15 -7.58 29.85
CA THR A 349 24.68 -8.68 29.03
C THR A 349 24.76 -8.35 27.54
N ALA A 350 23.94 -7.40 27.07
CA ALA A 350 23.96 -6.84 25.72
C ALA A 350 23.47 -5.39 25.75
N ASN A 351 23.77 -4.61 24.72
CA ASN A 351 23.29 -3.23 24.61
C ASN A 351 21.89 -3.21 23.98
N HIS A 352 20.86 -2.91 24.78
CA HIS A 352 19.47 -2.75 24.29
C HIS A 352 19.03 -1.27 24.31
N LYS A 353 19.98 -0.33 24.35
CA LYS A 353 19.70 1.10 24.31
C LYS A 353 19.45 1.59 22.89
N SER A 354 18.48 0.97 22.22
CA SER A 354 18.24 1.11 20.79
C SER A 354 17.79 2.49 20.36
N VAL A 355 17.03 3.19 21.21
CA VAL A 355 16.52 4.54 20.91
C VAL A 355 17.61 5.59 21.13
N LEU A 356 18.04 6.23 20.03
CA LEU A 356 18.99 7.32 20.02
C LEU A 356 18.28 8.69 20.03
N ASN A 357 17.25 8.83 19.21
CA ASN A 357 16.57 10.10 18.97
C ASN A 357 15.16 10.09 19.55
N LEU A 358 14.79 11.20 20.18
CA LEU A 358 13.39 11.53 20.45
C LEU A 358 12.99 12.64 19.48
N GLN A 359 12.10 12.34 18.53
CA GLN A 359 11.46 13.32 17.67
C GLN A 359 10.09 13.67 18.25
N VAL A 360 9.67 14.92 18.12
CA VAL A 360 8.34 15.35 18.54
C VAL A 360 7.69 16.24 17.48
N ILE A 361 6.47 15.85 17.07
CA ILE A 361 5.61 16.60 16.17
C ILE A 361 4.82 17.63 17.01
N ALA A 362 5.40 18.82 17.17
CA ALA A 362 4.98 19.83 18.11
C ALA A 362 3.80 20.70 17.62
N ASP A 363 3.51 20.76 16.32
CA ASP A 363 2.47 21.66 15.79
C ASP A 363 1.03 21.25 16.14
N VAL A 364 0.84 20.06 16.70
CA VAL A 364 -0.41 19.59 17.32
C VAL A 364 -0.46 19.78 18.84
N MET A 365 0.60 20.30 19.46
CA MET A 365 0.61 20.58 20.89
C MET A 365 -0.22 21.82 21.24
N ALA A 366 -0.88 21.78 22.40
CA ALA A 366 -1.44 22.98 23.00
C ALA A 366 -0.34 24.00 23.29
N GLY A 367 -0.52 25.24 22.81
CA GLY A 367 0.44 26.32 23.04
C GLY A 367 1.58 26.39 22.03
N PHE A 368 1.61 25.50 21.03
CA PHE A 368 2.45 25.71 19.85
C PHE A 368 2.11 27.05 19.18
N ASP A 369 3.14 27.83 18.90
CA ASP A 369 3.04 29.10 18.18
C ASP A 369 4.34 29.30 17.38
N PRO A 370 4.29 29.27 16.03
CA PRO A 370 5.46 29.53 15.19
C PRO A 370 6.17 30.87 15.44
N ALA A 371 5.48 31.83 16.08
CA ALA A 371 6.03 33.12 16.48
C ALA A 371 6.57 33.15 17.93
N SER A 372 6.46 32.04 18.67
CA SER A 372 6.92 31.93 20.06
C SER A 372 8.43 32.17 20.19
N SER A 373 8.82 32.82 21.27
CA SER A 373 10.22 32.93 21.68
C SER A 373 10.72 31.67 22.39
N ASP A 374 9.84 30.78 22.80
CA ASP A 374 10.20 29.49 23.37
C ASP A 374 10.69 28.56 22.24
N PRO A 375 11.98 28.16 22.22
CA PRO A 375 12.54 27.33 21.16
C PRO A 375 11.91 25.93 21.07
N LEU A 376 11.20 25.47 22.11
CA LEU A 376 10.53 24.18 22.10
C LEU A 376 9.13 24.26 21.46
N LEU A 377 8.55 25.45 21.31
CA LEU A 377 7.16 25.63 20.87
C LEU A 377 7.03 26.46 19.58
N ASN A 378 8.13 26.73 18.88
CA ASN A 378 8.16 27.60 17.70
C ASN A 378 8.51 26.91 16.37
N LYS A 379 8.74 25.60 16.40
CA LYS A 379 9.01 24.76 15.23
C LYS A 379 8.22 23.46 15.31
N SER A 380 7.69 23.01 14.17
CA SER A 380 6.79 21.86 14.12
C SER A 380 7.48 20.55 14.43
N ILE A 381 8.76 20.41 14.07
CA ILE A 381 9.58 19.23 14.36
C ILE A 381 10.66 19.60 15.36
N GLN A 382 10.74 18.83 16.44
CA GLN A 382 11.70 19.02 17.54
C GLN A 382 12.46 17.71 17.77
N ASN A 383 13.78 17.76 17.75
CA ASN A 383 14.62 16.58 17.93
C ASN A 383 15.50 16.72 19.17
N TYR A 384 15.59 15.63 19.93
CA TYR A 384 16.36 15.56 21.17
C TYR A 384 17.25 14.31 21.19
N ASP A 385 18.38 14.44 21.87
CA ASP A 385 19.25 13.32 22.24
C ASP A 385 18.57 12.54 23.37
N PHE A 386 17.94 11.41 23.03
CA PHE A 386 17.22 10.60 24.00
C PHE A 386 18.18 10.01 25.05
N THR A 387 19.41 9.69 24.64
CA THR A 387 20.44 9.19 25.56
C THR A 387 20.83 10.25 26.60
N ALA A 388 20.91 11.53 26.22
CA ALA A 388 21.16 12.62 27.16
C ALA A 388 20.02 12.78 28.18
N ILE A 389 18.76 12.64 27.76
CA ILE A 389 17.58 12.67 28.65
C ILE A 389 17.68 11.53 29.67
N VAL A 390 17.93 10.30 29.20
CA VAL A 390 18.03 9.13 30.07
C VAL A 390 19.23 9.24 31.02
N ASN A 391 20.36 9.78 30.57
CA ASN A 391 21.51 10.03 31.45
C ASN A 391 21.18 11.02 32.57
N ALA A 392 20.37 12.05 32.30
CA ALA A 392 19.90 12.99 33.32
C ALA A 392 18.95 12.31 34.32
N PHE A 393 18.04 11.45 33.83
CA PHE A 393 17.21 10.59 34.69
C PHE A 393 18.06 9.69 35.58
N ASP A 394 19.03 8.97 35.03
CA ASP A 394 19.90 8.05 35.77
C ASP A 394 20.71 8.79 36.85
N GLN A 395 21.18 10.00 36.56
CA GLN A 395 21.86 10.86 37.53
C GLN A 395 20.93 11.31 38.66
N ALA A 396 19.68 11.69 38.33
CA ALA A 396 18.67 12.08 39.31
C ALA A 396 18.23 10.89 40.19
N ASN A 397 18.22 9.68 39.64
CA ASN A 397 17.77 8.47 40.31
C ASN A 397 18.82 7.82 41.23
N GLY A 398 20.06 8.33 41.27
CA GLY A 398 21.11 7.86 42.17
C GLY A 398 21.44 6.36 42.06
N GLY A 399 21.05 5.71 40.96
CA GLY A 399 21.29 4.30 40.68
C GLY A 399 20.53 3.28 41.56
N SER A 400 19.46 3.62 42.28
CA SER A 400 18.80 2.68 43.22
C SER A 400 17.26 2.73 43.25
N ALA A 401 16.66 1.83 42.45
CA ALA A 401 15.38 1.11 42.59
C ALA A 401 14.01 1.85 42.62
N ASN A 402 13.21 1.53 41.58
CA ASN A 402 11.75 1.48 41.37
C ASN A 402 10.88 2.71 41.72
N PHE A 403 10.24 3.24 40.66
CA PHE A 403 9.21 4.27 40.64
C PHE A 403 9.62 5.64 41.20
N MET A 404 10.45 6.35 40.44
CA MET A 404 10.35 7.81 40.40
C MET A 404 9.71 8.20 39.08
N HIS A 405 8.57 8.87 39.14
CA HIS A 405 8.03 9.64 38.02
C HIS A 405 8.92 10.88 37.88
N TRP A 406 9.92 10.80 37.02
CA TRP A 406 10.87 11.90 36.81
C TRP A 406 10.46 12.67 35.57
N SER A 407 9.99 13.91 35.77
CA SER A 407 9.64 14.81 34.67
C SER A 407 10.86 15.10 33.82
N ALA A 408 10.75 14.88 32.50
CA ALA A 408 11.83 15.12 31.56
C ALA A 408 12.00 16.61 31.21
N THR A 409 11.04 17.47 31.57
CA THR A 409 10.91 18.85 31.05
C THR A 409 12.20 19.68 31.20
N ASP A 410 12.87 19.61 32.35
CA ASP A 410 14.10 20.38 32.58
C ASP A 410 15.31 19.89 31.76
N SER A 411 15.30 18.62 31.35
CA SER A 411 16.38 18.02 30.56
C SER A 411 16.23 18.25 29.06
N LEU A 412 15.00 18.45 28.57
CA LEU A 412 14.70 18.61 27.15
C LEU A 412 15.48 19.76 26.52
N LEU A 413 15.57 20.91 27.18
CA LEU A 413 16.32 22.05 26.63
C LEU A 413 17.82 21.76 26.51
N THR A 414 18.37 20.95 27.42
CA THR A 414 19.80 20.58 27.38
C THR A 414 20.07 19.48 26.35
N ALA A 415 19.11 18.59 26.14
CA ALA A 415 19.18 17.49 25.17
C ALA A 415 18.74 17.90 23.75
N HIS A 416 18.29 19.13 23.55
CA HIS A 416 17.79 19.61 22.26
C HIS A 416 18.88 19.59 21.19
N LEU A 417 18.63 18.89 20.08
CA LEU A 417 19.56 18.72 18.96
C LEU A 417 19.26 19.70 17.83
N SER A 418 18.00 19.75 17.40
CA SER A 418 17.57 20.55 16.27
C SER A 418 16.08 20.81 16.30
N ALA A 419 15.65 21.82 15.56
CA ALA A 419 14.26 22.16 15.35
C ALA A 419 14.07 22.64 13.91
N GLY A 420 12.94 22.30 13.29
CA GLY A 420 12.65 22.65 11.90
C GLY A 420 11.16 22.57 11.57
N ASP A 421 10.80 23.08 10.40
CA ASP A 421 9.40 23.07 9.91
C ASP A 421 9.21 22.21 8.66
N SER A 422 10.30 21.70 8.09
CA SER A 422 10.31 21.17 6.72
C SER A 422 10.86 19.76 6.59
N GLU A 423 11.43 19.16 7.64
CA GLU A 423 12.04 17.84 7.55
C GLU A 423 11.79 17.04 8.84
N ALA A 424 11.54 15.74 8.70
CA ALA A 424 11.35 14.81 9.82
C ALA A 424 12.02 13.46 9.55
N LEU A 425 12.50 12.80 10.60
CA LEU A 425 12.84 11.38 10.57
C LEU A 425 11.55 10.57 10.37
N GLY A 426 11.56 9.65 9.40
CA GLY A 426 10.35 8.98 8.92
C GLY A 426 9.48 9.84 7.99
N GLY A 427 9.96 11.06 7.65
CA GLY A 427 9.39 11.95 6.64
C GLY A 427 7.90 12.24 6.83
N ASP A 428 7.20 12.24 5.70
CA ASP A 428 5.76 12.51 5.64
C ASP A 428 4.92 11.47 6.40
N LEU A 429 5.37 10.21 6.49
CA LEU A 429 4.65 9.16 7.23
C LEU A 429 4.64 9.44 8.74
N ALA A 430 5.81 9.69 9.34
CA ALA A 430 5.90 10.00 10.76
C ALA A 430 5.17 11.30 11.13
N ASN A 431 5.26 12.32 10.26
CA ASN A 431 4.51 13.57 10.42
C ASN A 431 2.99 13.38 10.29
N GLN A 432 2.53 12.57 9.33
CA GLN A 432 1.11 12.25 9.15
C GLN A 432 0.55 11.51 10.37
N TYR A 433 1.23 10.46 10.83
CA TYR A 433 0.82 9.73 12.01
C TYR A 433 0.84 10.64 13.23
N GLY A 434 1.92 11.38 13.47
CA GLY A 434 2.03 12.28 14.61
C GLY A 434 0.94 13.36 14.67
N LYS A 435 0.38 13.75 13.52
CA LYS A 435 -0.73 14.72 13.44
C LYS A 435 -2.11 14.10 13.65
N ASN A 436 -2.33 12.92 13.09
CA ASN A 436 -3.68 12.38 12.92
C ASN A 436 -3.95 11.07 13.66
N GLY A 437 -2.90 10.38 14.14
CA GLY A 437 -3.00 9.06 14.78
C GLY A 437 -3.35 7.91 13.84
N ASN A 438 -3.21 8.11 12.53
CA ASN A 438 -3.38 7.10 11.49
C ASN A 438 -2.80 7.63 10.17
N PHE A 439 -2.77 6.77 9.16
CA PHE A 439 -2.32 7.10 7.81
C PHE A 439 -3.48 7.44 6.86
N SER A 440 -4.70 7.60 7.37
CA SER A 440 -5.88 7.84 6.56
C SER A 440 -5.74 9.07 5.67
N GLY A 441 -6.08 8.91 4.39
CA GLY A 441 -5.93 9.97 3.37
C GLY A 441 -4.54 10.06 2.73
N PHE A 442 -3.54 9.37 3.28
CA PHE A 442 -2.21 9.24 2.67
C PHE A 442 -2.25 8.23 1.53
N SER A 443 -1.68 8.55 0.36
CA SER A 443 -1.63 7.60 -0.75
C SER A 443 -0.61 6.48 -0.51
N GLN A 444 -0.93 5.26 -0.97
CA GLN A 444 0.03 4.15 -0.96
C GLN A 444 1.29 4.49 -1.75
N THR A 445 1.15 5.16 -2.90
CA THR A 445 2.28 5.61 -3.72
C THR A 445 3.21 6.55 -2.95
N ALA A 446 2.66 7.57 -2.28
CA ALA A 446 3.48 8.49 -1.49
C ALA A 446 4.16 7.76 -0.32
N ALA A 447 3.49 6.80 0.30
CA ALA A 447 4.08 6.01 1.39
C ALA A 447 5.28 5.22 0.88
N GLN A 448 5.12 4.58 -0.28
CA GLN A 448 6.19 3.85 -0.94
C GLN A 448 7.37 4.75 -1.31
N ASP A 449 7.13 5.99 -1.74
CA ASP A 449 8.19 6.93 -2.08
C ASP A 449 8.97 7.40 -0.84
N VAL A 450 8.28 7.59 0.29
CA VAL A 450 8.92 7.88 1.59
C VAL A 450 9.81 6.71 2.00
N LEU A 451 9.30 5.47 1.96
CA LEU A 451 10.03 4.25 2.32
C LEU A 451 11.20 3.97 1.36
N SER A 452 11.03 4.23 0.07
CA SER A 452 12.09 3.96 -0.93
C SER A 452 13.26 4.95 -0.86
N SER A 453 13.19 5.97 -0.02
CA SER A 453 14.26 6.94 0.13
C SER A 453 15.46 6.32 0.87
N PRO A 454 16.69 6.45 0.32
CA PRO A 454 17.90 6.04 1.04
C PRO A 454 18.14 6.81 2.35
N ALA A 455 17.43 7.92 2.56
CA ALA A 455 17.50 8.72 3.76
C ALA A 455 16.56 8.23 4.87
N PHE A 456 15.58 7.38 4.56
CA PHE A 456 14.55 6.96 5.51
C PHE A 456 15.15 6.40 6.80
N GLY A 457 14.63 6.84 7.94
CA GLY A 457 15.09 6.46 9.29
C GLY A 457 16.45 7.03 9.71
N ALA A 458 17.41 7.14 8.79
CA ALA A 458 18.77 7.58 9.07
C ALA A 458 18.98 9.10 9.01
N ASN A 459 18.23 9.81 8.17
CA ASN A 459 18.29 11.26 8.02
C ASN A 459 16.88 11.86 7.86
N PRO A 460 16.65 13.10 8.29
CA PRO A 460 15.39 13.78 8.04
C PRO A 460 15.06 13.87 6.54
N GLN A 461 13.81 13.61 6.18
CA GLN A 461 13.28 13.73 4.83
C GLN A 461 12.39 14.97 4.73
N LEU A 462 12.38 15.61 3.55
CA LEU A 462 11.54 16.77 3.27
C LEU A 462 10.05 16.43 3.44
N LEU A 463 9.34 17.34 4.10
CA LEU A 463 7.89 17.27 4.30
C LEU A 463 7.14 17.98 3.15
N HIS A 464 6.02 17.40 2.76
CA HIS A 464 5.13 17.91 1.72
C HIS A 464 3.73 18.18 2.25
N ASP A 465 2.98 19.03 1.53
CA ASP A 465 1.59 19.30 1.87
C ASP A 465 0.72 18.04 1.64
N LEU A 466 -0.16 17.74 2.61
CA LEU A 466 -1.06 16.58 2.55
C LEU A 466 -1.88 16.53 1.26
N ALA A 467 -2.24 17.67 0.68
CA ALA A 467 -2.96 17.72 -0.59
C ALA A 467 -2.23 16.94 -1.71
N GLY A 468 -0.91 17.10 -1.83
CA GLY A 468 -0.08 16.36 -2.80
C GLY A 468 0.13 14.90 -2.42
N LEU A 469 0.18 14.59 -1.12
CA LEU A 469 0.32 13.23 -0.59
C LEU A 469 -1.00 12.43 -0.69
N SER A 470 -2.11 13.16 -0.78
CA SER A 470 -3.46 12.67 -1.02
C SER A 470 -3.82 12.62 -2.50
N GLU A 471 -2.87 12.59 -3.43
CA GLU A 471 -3.17 12.30 -4.84
C GLU A 471 -3.25 10.77 -5.10
N GLY A 472 -3.89 10.34 -6.18
CA GLY A 472 -4.08 8.90 -6.48
C GLY A 472 -5.33 8.26 -5.86
N ILE A 473 -5.60 7.00 -6.23
CA ILE A 473 -6.87 6.31 -5.95
C ILE A 473 -6.77 5.26 -4.83
N ALA A 474 -5.57 4.83 -4.42
CA ALA A 474 -5.32 3.95 -3.27
C ALA A 474 -4.87 4.75 -2.05
N ARG A 475 -5.45 4.45 -0.89
CA ARG A 475 -5.17 5.12 0.37
C ARG A 475 -4.78 4.10 1.41
N LEU A 476 -3.89 4.50 2.31
CA LEU A 476 -3.71 3.84 3.57
C LEU A 476 -4.97 4.03 4.43
N SER A 477 -5.33 3.00 5.20
CA SER A 477 -6.45 3.05 6.15
C SER A 477 -6.27 4.10 7.25
#